data_AF-A0A3A4V4R0-F1
#
_entry.id   AF-A0A3A4V4R0-F1
#
_cell.length_a   1.000
_cell.length_b   1.000
_cell.length_c   1.000
_cell.angle_alpha   90.00
_cell.angle_beta   90.00
_cell.angle_gamma   90.00
#
_symmetry.space_group_name_H-M   'P 1'
#
loop_
_entity.id
_entity.type
_entity.pdbx_description
1 polymer ?
#
loop_
_entity_poly.entity_id
_entity_poly.type
_entity_poly.pdbx_seq_one_letter_code
_entity_poly.pdbx_strand_id
1 'polypeptide(L)'
;MWWVLFILLAACASPTAQVVLPIAEGHTVNLSDFEVPLNETGRARAEFRSLLLSLDDGAEGFPRRDLYAQKMGELGVNGIIAVLTDINPTCHDEAHDLGKVIFARTGEIGSALAICADSCYSGCMHGVMFEAFSSVANESGHIKIEKILPALPTFCFSDRIGYKPGDCAHGVGHALMFLSGYDVNESVASCAAFNDKPMEYYCATGAYMEYVNRLDAIDAQFEKNIFFPCDVSPYPAACFRYKMVPVLRRETGAKGLSGLHEVVKNCEALEGFARLGCFHGFGNAHLTHVAFGVFSASDVCSFGSEEDRYVCVEGLIERLAKYEPEAAGTACASLNGTLRAVCEEGRAGNMYRLDKDFTYYIPEWSPVNRSSETLK
;
A
#
# COMPACT_ATOMS: atom_id res chain seq x y z
N MET A 1 27.11 -19.94 36.52
CA MET A 1 26.47 -19.53 37.79
C MET A 1 27.21 -18.28 38.24
N TRP A 2 26.52 -17.17 38.57
CA TRP A 2 27.07 -15.79 38.71
C TRP A 2 27.47 -15.12 37.38
N TRP A 3 27.52 -13.77 37.22
CA TRP A 3 26.78 -12.61 37.79
C TRP A 3 27.12 -11.37 36.87
N VAL A 4 26.20 -10.40 36.72
CA VAL A 4 26.45 -8.93 36.49
C VAL A 4 27.11 -8.33 35.20
N LEU A 5 26.35 -7.43 34.56
CA LEU A 5 26.62 -6.02 34.16
C LEU A 5 27.94 -5.60 33.46
N PHE A 6 27.81 -5.01 32.25
CA PHE A 6 28.52 -3.83 31.66
C PHE A 6 27.96 -3.64 30.22
N ILE A 7 28.13 -2.54 29.46
CA ILE A 7 28.87 -1.25 29.58
C ILE A 7 27.97 -0.09 29.04
N LEU A 8 28.41 1.18 29.11
CA LEU A 8 27.74 2.37 28.52
C LEU A 8 28.68 3.08 27.51
N LEU A 9 28.10 3.66 26.45
CA LEU A 9 28.61 4.78 25.61
C LEU A 9 29.81 4.61 24.64
N ALA A 10 29.76 5.43 23.58
CA ALA A 10 30.75 5.71 22.52
C ALA A 10 30.97 4.60 21.45
N ALA A 11 31.26 4.89 20.16
CA ALA A 11 31.56 6.16 19.46
C ALA A 11 31.10 6.14 17.98
N CYS A 12 31.21 7.27 17.27
CA CYS A 12 30.95 7.40 15.83
C CYS A 12 32.09 6.82 14.95
N ALA A 13 31.74 5.96 13.99
CA ALA A 13 32.46 5.55 12.75
C ALA A 13 31.73 4.30 12.20
N SER A 14 31.52 4.00 10.91
CA SER A 14 31.79 4.64 9.61
C SER A 14 30.77 4.10 8.58
N PRO A 15 30.57 4.71 7.40
CA PRO A 15 29.53 4.30 6.43
C PRO A 15 29.95 3.10 5.56
N THR A 16 30.32 1.96 6.16
CA THR A 16 30.59 0.70 5.46
C THR A 16 30.28 -0.51 6.35
N ALA A 17 29.01 -0.89 6.46
CA ALA A 17 28.60 -2.16 7.06
C ALA A 17 28.12 -3.11 5.94
N GLN A 18 29.00 -3.97 5.44
CA GLN A 18 28.62 -5.01 4.49
C GLN A 18 27.81 -6.09 5.23
N VAL A 19 26.50 -6.13 4.99
CA VAL A 19 25.61 -7.18 5.49
C VAL A 19 25.74 -8.40 4.57
N VAL A 20 26.54 -9.38 4.98
CA VAL A 20 26.70 -10.64 4.24
C VAL A 20 25.66 -11.65 4.74
N LEU A 21 24.63 -11.92 3.92
CA LEU A 21 23.56 -12.87 4.23
C LEU A 21 23.85 -14.28 3.67
N PRO A 22 23.52 -15.36 4.39
CA PRO A 22 23.69 -16.73 3.89
C PRO A 22 22.62 -17.09 2.84
N ILE A 23 23.04 -17.89 1.86
CA ILE A 23 22.46 -17.90 0.52
C ILE A 23 21.85 -19.26 0.19
N ALA A 24 20.78 -19.27 -0.62
CA ALA A 24 20.59 -20.36 -1.59
C ALA A 24 21.60 -20.11 -2.73
N GLU A 25 22.82 -20.62 -2.55
CA GLU A 25 23.96 -20.58 -3.47
C GLU A 25 24.22 -19.29 -4.29
N GLY A 26 25.05 -18.41 -3.72
CA GLY A 26 26.08 -17.73 -4.52
C GLY A 26 25.89 -16.28 -5.00
N HIS A 27 24.73 -15.62 -4.79
CA HIS A 27 24.55 -14.22 -5.21
C HIS A 27 24.21 -13.30 -4.03
N THR A 28 25.15 -12.39 -3.70
CA THR A 28 24.93 -11.26 -2.79
C THR A 28 24.73 -10.00 -3.62
N VAL A 29 23.50 -9.48 -3.67
CA VAL A 29 23.19 -8.19 -4.30
C VAL A 29 23.53 -7.07 -3.33
N ASN A 30 24.30 -6.08 -3.76
CA ASN A 30 24.66 -4.93 -2.94
C ASN A 30 23.83 -3.70 -3.37
N LEU A 31 23.16 -3.04 -2.42
CA LEU A 31 22.22 -1.94 -2.71
C LEU A 31 22.90 -0.77 -3.42
N SER A 32 24.17 -0.48 -3.11
CA SER A 32 24.92 0.59 -3.76
C SER A 32 25.13 0.37 -5.26
N ASP A 33 25.03 -0.87 -5.74
CA ASP A 33 25.21 -1.19 -7.17
C ASP A 33 23.99 -0.75 -8.01
N PHE A 34 22.91 -0.34 -7.33
CA PHE A 34 21.68 0.21 -7.90
C PHE A 34 21.51 1.71 -7.66
N GLU A 35 22.48 2.38 -7.01
CA GLU A 35 22.42 3.82 -6.74
C GLU A 35 23.53 4.57 -7.49
N VAL A 36 23.20 5.75 -8.03
CA VAL A 36 24.19 6.69 -8.60
C VAL A 36 24.03 8.06 -7.91
N PRO A 37 25.12 8.77 -7.57
CA PRO A 37 25.02 10.07 -6.87
C PRO A 37 24.17 11.10 -7.64
N LEU A 38 23.10 11.60 -7.00
CA LEU A 38 22.11 12.47 -7.66
C LEU A 38 22.67 13.82 -8.13
N ASN A 39 23.77 14.27 -7.53
CA ASN A 39 24.54 15.45 -7.92
C ASN A 39 25.30 15.25 -9.25
N GLU A 40 25.61 14.01 -9.62
CA GLU A 40 26.36 13.67 -10.84
C GLU A 40 25.42 13.39 -12.03
N THR A 41 24.19 12.96 -11.77
CA THR A 41 23.21 12.54 -12.80
C THR A 41 22.31 13.66 -13.34
N GLY A 42 22.45 14.91 -12.90
CA GLY A 42 21.48 15.99 -13.17
C GLY A 42 21.12 16.20 -14.65
N ARG A 43 22.09 16.13 -15.56
CA ARG A 43 21.85 16.22 -17.01
C ARG A 43 21.12 14.97 -17.54
N ALA A 44 21.59 13.79 -17.17
CA ALA A 44 21.00 12.52 -17.60
C ALA A 44 19.55 12.37 -17.10
N ARG A 45 19.24 12.85 -15.89
CA ARG A 45 17.88 12.92 -15.33
C ARG A 45 16.98 13.86 -16.14
N ALA A 46 17.47 15.02 -16.59
CA ALA A 46 16.70 15.91 -17.45
C ALA A 46 16.42 15.31 -18.84
N GLU A 47 17.41 14.65 -19.45
CA GLU A 47 17.25 13.93 -20.71
C GLU A 47 16.26 12.75 -20.58
N PHE A 48 16.38 11.95 -19.51
CA PHE A 48 15.44 10.87 -19.19
C PHE A 48 14.01 11.38 -18.93
N ARG A 49 13.83 12.50 -18.21
CA ARG A 49 12.53 13.15 -18.01
C ARG A 49 11.88 13.52 -19.33
N SER A 50 12.65 14.05 -20.28
CA SER A 50 12.15 14.40 -21.61
C SER A 50 11.76 13.17 -22.44
N LEU A 51 12.51 12.07 -22.32
CA LEU A 51 12.18 10.81 -23.00
C LEU A 51 10.90 10.19 -22.41
N LEU A 52 10.81 10.10 -21.09
CA LEU A 52 9.68 9.53 -20.36
C LEU A 52 8.36 10.27 -20.68
N LEU A 53 8.37 11.60 -20.71
CA LEU A 53 7.22 12.42 -21.09
C LEU A 53 6.87 12.37 -22.59
N SER A 54 7.71 11.74 -23.41
CA SER A 54 7.45 11.54 -24.85
C SER A 54 6.99 10.12 -25.19
N LEU A 55 6.89 9.23 -24.20
CA LEU A 55 6.38 7.88 -24.40
C LEU A 55 4.86 7.89 -24.60
N ASP A 56 4.40 7.11 -25.56
CA ASP A 56 2.98 6.80 -25.75
C ASP A 56 2.67 5.51 -24.97
N ASP A 57 1.96 5.64 -23.85
CA ASP A 57 1.49 4.50 -23.04
C ASP A 57 0.47 3.60 -23.78
N GLY A 58 -0.03 4.04 -24.95
CA GLY A 58 -0.90 3.25 -25.83
C GLY A 58 -0.18 2.49 -26.95
N ALA A 59 1.15 2.60 -27.07
CA ALA A 59 1.92 1.91 -28.09
C ALA A 59 2.15 0.41 -27.76
N GLU A 60 2.30 -0.44 -28.79
CA GLU A 60 2.64 -1.86 -28.58
C GLU A 60 4.02 -2.02 -27.91
N GLY A 61 4.06 -2.70 -26.76
CA GLY A 61 5.29 -3.02 -26.03
C GLY A 61 5.23 -2.62 -24.54
N PHE A 62 6.40 -2.51 -23.91
CA PHE A 62 6.54 -1.97 -22.55
C PHE A 62 7.54 -0.78 -22.54
N PRO A 63 7.24 0.33 -23.23
CA PRO A 63 8.21 1.38 -23.52
C PRO A 63 8.83 2.02 -22.27
N ARG A 64 8.07 2.14 -21.17
CA ARG A 64 8.57 2.59 -19.86
C ARG A 64 9.60 1.60 -19.29
N ARG A 65 9.26 0.31 -19.22
CA ARG A 65 10.16 -0.77 -18.78
C ARG A 65 11.47 -0.79 -19.56
N ASP A 66 11.41 -0.69 -20.88
CA ASP A 66 12.62 -0.72 -21.73
C ASP A 66 13.50 0.51 -21.51
N LEU A 67 12.90 1.71 -21.41
CA LEU A 67 13.63 2.94 -21.09
C LEU A 67 14.29 2.87 -19.71
N TYR A 68 13.60 2.34 -18.69
CA TYR A 68 14.17 2.14 -17.36
C TYR A 68 15.33 1.12 -17.39
N ALA A 69 15.17 0.00 -18.11
CA ALA A 69 16.22 -1.00 -18.27
C ALA A 69 17.48 -0.43 -18.93
N GLN A 70 17.31 0.46 -19.92
CA GLN A 70 18.40 1.18 -20.57
C GLN A 70 19.07 2.19 -19.62
N LYS A 71 18.29 2.98 -18.87
CA LYS A 71 18.78 4.14 -18.09
C LYS A 71 19.22 3.83 -16.66
N MET A 72 18.83 2.68 -16.09
CA MET A 72 19.18 2.32 -14.71
C MET A 72 20.69 2.27 -14.44
N GLY A 73 21.51 1.91 -15.44
CA GLY A 73 22.98 1.92 -15.28
C GLY A 73 23.61 3.33 -15.28
N GLU A 74 22.92 4.34 -15.80
CA GLU A 74 23.37 5.74 -15.86
C GLU A 74 22.82 6.56 -14.69
N LEU A 75 21.59 6.26 -14.26
CA LEU A 75 20.85 7.03 -13.27
C LEU A 75 20.80 6.39 -11.87
N GLY A 76 20.96 5.08 -11.79
CA GLY A 76 20.52 4.31 -10.62
C GLY A 76 18.98 4.26 -10.50
N VAL A 77 18.51 3.42 -9.60
CA VAL A 77 17.12 3.35 -9.15
C VAL A 77 16.72 4.66 -8.49
N ASN A 78 17.57 5.21 -7.63
CA ASN A 78 17.38 6.49 -6.96
C ASN A 78 17.24 7.67 -7.96
N GLY A 79 18.01 7.71 -9.04
CA GLY A 79 17.91 8.75 -10.07
C GLY A 79 16.69 8.61 -10.97
N ILE A 80 16.20 7.38 -11.20
CA ILE A 80 14.90 7.17 -11.85
C ILE A 80 13.77 7.66 -10.95
N ILE A 81 13.71 7.19 -9.69
CA ILE A 81 12.67 7.58 -8.71
C ILE A 81 12.57 9.10 -8.59
N ALA A 82 13.70 9.80 -8.45
CA ALA A 82 13.71 11.26 -8.36
C ALA A 82 13.00 11.93 -9.55
N VAL A 83 13.19 11.42 -10.78
CA VAL A 83 12.51 11.95 -11.96
C VAL A 83 11.03 11.57 -12.01
N LEU A 84 10.66 10.38 -11.52
CA LEU A 84 9.25 10.01 -11.42
C LEU A 84 8.52 10.93 -10.42
N THR A 85 9.10 11.18 -9.25
CA THR A 85 8.56 12.09 -8.23
C THR A 85 8.48 13.55 -8.73
N ASP A 86 9.45 14.01 -9.53
CA ASP A 86 9.45 15.33 -10.20
C ASP A 86 8.35 15.49 -11.29
N ILE A 87 7.73 14.39 -11.74
CA ILE A 87 6.59 14.39 -12.68
C ILE A 87 5.27 14.22 -11.92
N ASN A 88 5.23 13.20 -11.05
CA ASN A 88 4.08 12.81 -10.25
C ASN A 88 4.57 12.53 -8.82
N PRO A 89 4.24 13.36 -7.82
CA PRO A 89 4.73 13.19 -6.44
C PRO A 89 4.44 11.83 -5.80
N THR A 90 3.42 11.09 -6.26
CA THR A 90 3.17 9.72 -5.78
C THR A 90 3.90 8.66 -6.59
N CYS A 91 4.12 8.92 -7.88
CA CYS A 91 4.79 8.09 -8.90
C CYS A 91 4.42 6.59 -8.93
N HIS A 92 3.24 6.24 -8.41
CA HIS A 92 2.90 4.85 -8.10
C HIS A 92 2.86 3.95 -9.35
N ASP A 93 2.04 4.32 -10.33
CA ASP A 93 1.84 3.53 -11.55
C ASP A 93 3.08 3.57 -12.46
N GLU A 94 3.84 4.67 -12.41
CA GLU A 94 5.10 4.84 -13.13
C GLU A 94 6.21 3.93 -12.57
N ALA A 95 6.19 3.65 -11.26
CA ALA A 95 7.19 2.82 -10.60
C ALA A 95 6.96 1.30 -10.75
N HIS A 96 5.77 0.86 -11.19
CA HIS A 96 5.51 -0.57 -11.43
C HIS A 96 6.52 -1.17 -12.41
N ASP A 97 6.84 -0.48 -13.51
CA ASP A 97 7.82 -0.99 -14.47
C ASP A 97 9.26 -0.93 -13.94
N LEU A 98 9.56 -0.03 -12.99
CA LEU A 98 10.88 0.05 -12.35
C LEU A 98 11.12 -1.18 -11.49
N GLY A 99 10.11 -1.61 -10.71
CA GLY A 99 10.17 -2.85 -9.94
C GLY A 99 10.42 -4.09 -10.81
N LYS A 100 9.76 -4.18 -11.98
CA LYS A 100 9.97 -5.27 -12.94
C LYS A 100 11.42 -5.33 -13.43
N VAL A 101 12.02 -4.17 -13.75
CA VAL A 101 13.43 -4.10 -14.17
C VAL A 101 14.38 -4.45 -13.03
N ILE A 102 14.11 -4.01 -11.80
CA ILE A 102 14.92 -4.35 -10.63
C ILE A 102 14.90 -5.87 -10.40
N PHE A 103 13.72 -6.49 -10.37
CA PHE A 103 13.63 -7.94 -10.22
C PHE A 103 14.32 -8.70 -11.37
N ALA A 104 14.12 -8.27 -12.62
CA ALA A 104 14.78 -8.87 -13.78
C ALA A 104 16.32 -8.77 -13.73
N ARG A 105 16.89 -7.84 -12.97
CA ARG A 105 18.34 -7.71 -12.73
C ARG A 105 18.84 -8.45 -11.50
N THR A 106 18.06 -8.55 -10.43
CA THR A 106 18.47 -9.24 -9.20
C THR A 106 18.21 -10.74 -9.23
N GLY A 107 17.12 -11.18 -9.90
CA GLY A 107 16.63 -12.55 -9.88
C GLY A 107 16.12 -13.03 -8.51
N GLU A 108 16.03 -12.14 -7.51
CA GLU A 108 15.74 -12.48 -6.12
C GLU A 108 14.80 -11.44 -5.51
N ILE A 109 13.72 -11.93 -4.89
CA ILE A 109 12.59 -11.10 -4.45
C ILE A 109 13.01 -10.19 -3.30
N GLY A 110 13.65 -10.71 -2.24
CA GLY A 110 14.05 -9.91 -1.08
C GLY A 110 14.99 -8.76 -1.46
N SER A 111 15.99 -9.06 -2.29
CA SER A 111 16.94 -8.07 -2.82
C SER A 111 16.23 -6.99 -3.64
N ALA A 112 15.31 -7.37 -4.54
CA ALA A 112 14.53 -6.41 -5.33
C ALA A 112 13.60 -5.55 -4.47
N LEU A 113 12.95 -6.18 -3.48
CA LEU A 113 12.09 -5.53 -2.50
C LEU A 113 12.84 -4.50 -1.64
N ALA A 114 14.05 -4.84 -1.19
CA ALA A 114 14.93 -3.96 -0.43
C ALA A 114 15.47 -2.78 -1.26
N ILE A 115 15.76 -2.98 -2.56
CA ILE A 115 16.14 -1.89 -3.48
C ILE A 115 14.95 -0.94 -3.72
N CYS A 116 13.73 -1.47 -3.84
CA CYS A 116 12.55 -0.65 -4.03
C CYS A 116 12.20 0.20 -2.80
N ALA A 117 12.19 -0.41 -1.61
CA ALA A 117 11.59 0.18 -0.41
C ALA A 117 10.18 0.80 -0.66
N ASP A 118 9.72 1.70 0.19
CA ASP A 118 8.40 2.36 0.04
C ASP A 118 8.34 3.41 -1.10
N SER A 119 9.38 3.48 -1.93
CA SER A 119 9.51 4.39 -3.08
C SER A 119 8.27 4.39 -3.96
N CYS A 120 7.83 5.61 -4.31
CA CYS A 120 6.63 5.85 -5.10
C CYS A 120 5.38 5.17 -4.53
N TYR A 121 5.13 5.35 -3.23
CA TYR A 121 3.95 4.81 -2.55
C TYR A 121 3.85 3.28 -2.73
N SER A 122 4.97 2.58 -2.58
CA SER A 122 5.12 1.14 -2.84
C SER A 122 4.92 0.67 -4.29
N GLY A 123 4.80 1.57 -5.28
CA GLY A 123 4.61 1.19 -6.69
C GLY A 123 5.78 0.37 -7.25
N CYS A 124 7.01 0.67 -6.80
CA CYS A 124 8.19 -0.13 -7.13
C CYS A 124 8.05 -1.58 -6.63
N MET A 125 7.59 -1.76 -5.39
CA MET A 125 7.35 -3.09 -4.81
C MET A 125 6.32 -3.89 -5.61
N HIS A 126 5.21 -3.28 -6.03
CA HIS A 126 4.18 -3.96 -6.84
C HIS A 126 4.78 -4.50 -8.14
N GLY A 127 5.65 -3.72 -8.79
CA GLY A 127 6.44 -4.14 -9.95
C GLY A 127 7.30 -5.38 -9.74
N VAL A 128 8.00 -5.45 -8.60
CA VAL A 128 8.82 -6.62 -8.22
C VAL A 128 7.95 -7.86 -8.08
N MET A 129 6.81 -7.75 -7.39
CA MET A 129 5.89 -8.87 -7.16
C MET A 129 5.28 -9.36 -8.47
N PHE A 130 4.86 -8.45 -9.37
CA PHE A 130 4.32 -8.82 -10.69
C PHE A 130 5.35 -9.57 -11.56
N GLU A 131 6.61 -9.12 -11.61
CA GLU A 131 7.64 -9.80 -12.39
C GLU A 131 8.03 -11.15 -11.78
N ALA A 132 8.23 -11.19 -10.46
CA ALA A 132 8.56 -12.40 -9.74
C ALA A 132 7.50 -13.49 -9.92
N PHE A 133 6.21 -13.12 -9.88
CA PHE A 133 5.13 -14.08 -10.04
C PHE A 133 4.73 -14.38 -11.49
N SER A 134 5.27 -13.63 -12.46
CA SER A 134 5.18 -13.97 -13.88
C SER A 134 6.36 -14.85 -14.34
N SER A 135 7.56 -14.68 -13.77
CA SER A 135 8.78 -15.33 -14.27
C SER A 135 8.92 -16.83 -13.93
N VAL A 136 8.31 -17.32 -12.85
CA VAL A 136 8.40 -18.76 -12.44
C VAL A 136 7.33 -19.63 -13.14
N ALA A 137 6.74 -19.13 -14.23
CA ALA A 137 5.55 -19.68 -14.85
C ALA A 137 5.79 -20.38 -16.20
N ASN A 138 6.31 -21.60 -16.18
CA ASN A 138 6.51 -22.37 -17.41
C ASN A 138 5.19 -22.76 -18.10
N GLU A 139 5.20 -22.68 -19.43
CA GLU A 139 4.20 -23.14 -20.41
C GLU A 139 2.75 -22.63 -20.28
N SER A 140 2.42 -21.82 -19.27
CA SER A 140 1.15 -21.08 -19.22
C SER A 140 1.25 -19.66 -18.62
N GLY A 141 2.46 -19.14 -18.39
CA GLY A 141 2.72 -17.71 -18.21
C GLY A 141 2.38 -17.08 -16.85
N HIS A 142 1.61 -17.74 -15.97
CA HIS A 142 1.36 -17.30 -14.60
C HIS A 142 1.69 -18.36 -13.53
N ILE A 143 2.31 -17.94 -12.42
CA ILE A 143 2.36 -18.80 -11.23
C ILE A 143 0.93 -18.99 -10.75
N LYS A 144 0.47 -20.24 -10.67
CA LYS A 144 -0.84 -20.50 -10.09
C LYS A 144 -0.84 -20.14 -8.60
N ILE A 145 -1.94 -19.53 -8.15
CA ILE A 145 -2.09 -18.97 -6.80
C ILE A 145 -1.77 -20.00 -5.70
N GLU A 146 -2.13 -21.27 -5.90
CA GLU A 146 -1.92 -22.35 -4.91
C GLU A 146 -0.43 -22.68 -4.67
N LYS A 147 0.48 -22.23 -5.54
CA LYS A 147 1.94 -22.36 -5.33
C LYS A 147 2.49 -21.33 -4.34
N ILE A 148 1.84 -20.18 -4.16
CA ILE A 148 2.32 -19.12 -3.26
C ILE A 148 1.64 -19.14 -1.90
N LEU A 149 0.40 -19.65 -1.79
CA LEU A 149 -0.33 -19.76 -0.51
C LEU A 149 0.49 -20.40 0.62
N PRO A 150 1.27 -21.50 0.41
CA PRO A 150 2.03 -22.13 1.49
C PRO A 150 3.16 -21.25 2.07
N ALA A 151 3.59 -20.20 1.36
CA ALA A 151 4.66 -19.31 1.80
C ALA A 151 4.16 -18.11 2.62
N LEU A 152 2.89 -17.71 2.45
CA LEU A 152 2.34 -16.49 3.06
C LEU A 152 2.48 -16.41 4.60
N PRO A 153 2.33 -17.49 5.40
CA PRO A 153 2.47 -17.42 6.86
C PRO A 153 3.83 -16.91 7.36
N THR A 154 4.89 -17.04 6.56
CA THR A 154 6.26 -16.67 6.96
C THR A 154 6.89 -15.61 6.07
N PHE A 155 6.42 -15.45 4.82
CA PHE A 155 7.01 -14.56 3.82
C PHE A 155 7.23 -13.14 4.35
N CYS A 156 6.17 -12.51 4.87
CA CYS A 156 6.20 -11.12 5.33
C CYS A 156 6.85 -10.89 6.72
N PHE A 157 7.32 -11.95 7.38
CA PHE A 157 8.07 -11.88 8.64
C PHE A 157 9.58 -12.10 8.44
N SER A 158 10.03 -12.28 7.19
CA SER A 158 11.44 -12.43 6.85
C SER A 158 12.17 -11.08 6.87
N ASP A 159 13.29 -10.99 7.60
CA ASP A 159 14.17 -9.81 7.64
C ASP A 159 14.62 -9.32 6.24
N ARG A 160 14.55 -10.20 5.23
CA ARG A 160 14.92 -9.89 3.83
C ARG A 160 13.91 -8.99 3.12
N ILE A 161 12.69 -8.84 3.65
CA ILE A 161 11.61 -8.12 2.99
C ILE A 161 11.79 -6.60 3.13
N GLY A 162 12.30 -6.11 4.27
CA GLY A 162 12.57 -4.68 4.48
C GLY A 162 11.33 -3.80 4.72
N TYR A 163 10.12 -4.36 4.71
CA TYR A 163 8.86 -3.66 5.04
C TYR A 163 8.30 -4.16 6.37
N LYS A 164 7.39 -3.37 6.98
CA LYS A 164 6.53 -3.91 8.05
C LYS A 164 5.67 -5.05 7.49
N PRO A 165 5.33 -6.08 8.28
CA PRO A 165 4.57 -7.22 7.75
C PRO A 165 3.21 -6.81 7.13
N GLY A 166 2.53 -5.80 7.67
CA GLY A 166 1.28 -5.27 7.09
C GLY A 166 1.44 -4.58 5.73
N ASP A 167 2.51 -3.80 5.52
CA ASP A 167 2.86 -3.23 4.20
C ASP A 167 3.16 -4.36 3.19
N CYS A 168 3.85 -5.43 3.62
CA CYS A 168 4.10 -6.61 2.80
C CYS A 168 2.82 -7.38 2.48
N ALA A 169 1.94 -7.60 3.46
CA ALA A 169 0.66 -8.28 3.26
C ALA A 169 -0.21 -7.56 2.23
N HIS A 170 -0.29 -6.22 2.33
CA HIS A 170 -0.91 -5.38 1.31
C HIS A 170 -0.32 -5.61 -0.09
N GLY A 171 1.01 -5.62 -0.23
CA GLY A 171 1.68 -5.96 -1.50
C GLY A 171 1.35 -7.35 -2.05
N VAL A 172 1.25 -8.35 -1.17
CA VAL A 172 0.78 -9.69 -1.55
C VAL A 172 -0.67 -9.66 -2.06
N GLY A 173 -1.53 -8.81 -1.51
CA GLY A 173 -2.89 -8.60 -2.01
C GLY A 173 -2.97 -8.19 -3.49
N HIS A 174 -2.12 -7.24 -3.91
CA HIS A 174 -2.02 -6.85 -5.33
C HIS A 174 -1.65 -8.04 -6.21
N ALA A 175 -0.66 -8.82 -5.79
CA ALA A 175 -0.24 -10.02 -6.50
C ALA A 175 -1.35 -11.07 -6.59
N LEU A 176 -2.09 -11.35 -5.51
CA LEU A 176 -3.20 -12.31 -5.53
C LEU A 176 -4.31 -11.87 -6.48
N MET A 177 -4.62 -10.57 -6.56
CA MET A 177 -5.60 -10.03 -7.53
C MET A 177 -5.15 -10.20 -8.98
N PHE A 178 -3.87 -9.98 -9.26
CA PHE A 178 -3.31 -10.22 -10.58
C PHE A 178 -3.33 -11.72 -10.95
N LEU A 179 -2.95 -12.59 -10.02
CA LEU A 179 -2.87 -14.04 -10.24
C LEU A 179 -4.23 -14.75 -10.32
N SER A 180 -5.28 -14.23 -9.69
CA SER A 180 -6.67 -14.68 -9.88
C SER A 180 -7.31 -14.17 -11.18
N GLY A 181 -6.56 -13.47 -12.04
CA GLY A 181 -7.10 -12.86 -13.26
C GLY A 181 -8.14 -11.76 -12.96
N TYR A 182 -8.01 -11.08 -11.82
CA TYR A 182 -8.96 -10.12 -11.26
C TYR A 182 -10.30 -10.71 -10.79
N ASP A 183 -10.38 -12.02 -10.53
CA ASP A 183 -11.45 -12.56 -9.67
C ASP A 183 -11.25 -12.07 -8.24
N VAL A 184 -12.15 -11.19 -7.79
CA VAL A 184 -12.10 -10.55 -6.47
C VAL A 184 -12.41 -11.52 -5.34
N ASN A 185 -13.21 -12.54 -5.59
CA ASN A 185 -13.58 -13.52 -4.57
C ASN A 185 -12.42 -14.48 -4.33
N GLU A 186 -11.80 -15.00 -5.40
CA GLU A 186 -10.63 -15.89 -5.29
C GLU A 186 -9.43 -15.18 -4.64
N SER A 187 -9.14 -13.95 -5.07
CA SER A 187 -8.03 -13.16 -4.53
C SER A 187 -8.18 -12.88 -3.03
N VAL A 188 -9.36 -12.40 -2.61
CA VAL A 188 -9.61 -12.04 -1.20
C VAL A 188 -9.72 -13.30 -0.33
N ALA A 189 -10.31 -14.39 -0.82
CA ALA A 189 -10.30 -15.66 -0.11
C ALA A 189 -8.88 -16.23 0.07
N SER A 190 -7.99 -16.01 -0.91
CA SER A 190 -6.59 -16.46 -0.85
C SER A 190 -5.77 -15.76 0.24
N CYS A 191 -6.15 -14.56 0.68
CA CYS A 191 -5.52 -13.87 1.81
C CYS A 191 -5.62 -14.66 3.13
N ALA A 192 -6.60 -15.57 3.28
CA ALA A 192 -6.72 -16.42 4.48
C ALA A 192 -5.49 -17.32 4.71
N ALA A 193 -4.69 -17.58 3.67
CA ALA A 193 -3.47 -18.37 3.79
C ALA A 193 -2.37 -17.71 4.64
N PHE A 194 -2.50 -16.44 5.04
CA PHE A 194 -1.64 -15.84 6.06
C PHE A 194 -1.81 -16.48 7.46
N ASN A 195 -2.97 -17.07 7.76
CA ASN A 195 -3.33 -17.63 9.08
C ASN A 195 -3.24 -16.62 10.26
N ASP A 196 -3.22 -15.32 9.96
CA ASP A 196 -3.28 -14.21 10.92
C ASP A 196 -4.28 -13.17 10.42
N LYS A 197 -5.24 -12.79 11.27
CA LYS A 197 -6.39 -11.96 10.85
C LYS A 197 -6.00 -10.52 10.45
N PRO A 198 -5.13 -9.81 11.19
CA PRO A 198 -4.56 -8.52 10.74
C PRO A 198 -3.86 -8.62 9.38
N MET A 199 -3.04 -9.65 9.16
CA MET A 199 -2.35 -9.87 7.88
C MET A 199 -3.34 -10.18 6.74
N GLU A 200 -4.34 -11.02 6.99
CA GLU A 200 -5.43 -11.34 6.05
C GLU A 200 -6.22 -10.08 5.65
N TYR A 201 -6.55 -9.22 6.62
CA TYR A 201 -7.20 -7.93 6.38
C TYR A 201 -6.33 -7.00 5.52
N TYR A 202 -5.05 -6.83 5.86
CA TYR A 202 -4.17 -5.95 5.07
C TYR A 202 -3.90 -6.51 3.67
N CYS A 203 -3.81 -7.82 3.51
CA CYS A 203 -3.83 -8.47 2.20
C CYS A 203 -5.09 -8.13 1.41
N ALA A 204 -6.28 -8.23 2.02
CA ALA A 204 -7.52 -7.82 1.36
C ALA A 204 -7.51 -6.33 0.95
N THR A 205 -6.85 -5.44 1.70
CA THR A 205 -6.72 -4.02 1.28
C THR A 205 -5.98 -3.87 -0.05
N GLY A 206 -4.91 -4.65 -0.30
CA GLY A 206 -4.16 -4.57 -1.57
C GLY A 206 -4.91 -5.21 -2.72
N ALA A 207 -5.55 -6.35 -2.46
CA ALA A 207 -6.45 -7.01 -3.40
C ALA A 207 -7.55 -6.04 -3.88
N TYR A 208 -8.23 -5.35 -2.96
CA TYR A 208 -9.26 -4.38 -3.31
C TYR A 208 -8.73 -3.10 -3.95
N MET A 209 -7.52 -2.62 -3.61
CA MET A 209 -6.91 -1.48 -4.30
C MET A 209 -6.68 -1.82 -5.78
N GLU A 210 -6.08 -2.97 -6.06
CA GLU A 210 -5.81 -3.45 -7.41
C GLU A 210 -7.10 -3.64 -8.23
N TYR A 211 -8.12 -4.23 -7.62
CA TYR A 211 -9.44 -4.39 -8.22
C TYR A 211 -10.11 -3.05 -8.54
N VAL A 212 -10.18 -2.13 -7.57
CA VAL A 212 -10.83 -0.82 -7.76
C VAL A 212 -10.11 -0.01 -8.82
N ASN A 213 -8.77 -0.02 -8.85
CA ASN A 213 -7.99 0.71 -9.86
C ASN A 213 -8.28 0.22 -11.29
N ARG A 214 -8.55 -1.08 -11.49
CA ARG A 214 -8.75 -1.66 -12.83
C ARG A 214 -10.22 -1.79 -13.26
N LEU A 215 -11.11 -2.17 -12.34
CA LEU A 215 -12.47 -2.62 -12.69
C LEU A 215 -13.58 -1.65 -12.25
N ASP A 216 -13.36 -0.73 -11.30
CA ASP A 216 -14.42 0.17 -10.81
C ASP A 216 -15.12 0.98 -11.92
N ALA A 217 -14.37 1.41 -12.95
CA ALA A 217 -14.91 2.15 -14.09
C ALA A 217 -15.74 1.26 -15.04
N ILE A 218 -15.54 -0.06 -15.03
CA ILE A 218 -16.32 -1.05 -15.76
C ILE A 218 -17.55 -1.42 -14.92
N ASP A 219 -17.35 -1.78 -13.65
CA ASP A 219 -18.43 -2.13 -12.73
C ASP A 219 -19.45 -1.00 -12.62
N ALA A 220 -19.02 0.27 -12.52
CA ALA A 220 -19.92 1.43 -12.47
C ALA A 220 -20.80 1.63 -13.72
N GLN A 221 -20.59 0.88 -14.81
CA GLN A 221 -21.46 0.87 -16.00
C GLN A 221 -22.49 -0.27 -15.97
N PHE A 222 -22.17 -1.40 -15.34
CA PHE A 222 -22.99 -2.62 -15.35
C PHE A 222 -23.71 -2.86 -14.01
N GLU A 223 -23.04 -2.57 -12.90
CA GLU A 223 -23.55 -2.69 -11.55
C GLU A 223 -24.37 -1.47 -11.14
N LYS A 224 -25.54 -1.74 -10.57
CA LYS A 224 -26.46 -0.70 -10.10
C LYS A 224 -26.12 -0.19 -8.71
N ASN A 225 -25.28 -0.92 -7.96
CA ASN A 225 -24.81 -0.47 -6.66
C ASN A 225 -23.45 0.24 -6.80
N ILE A 226 -23.43 1.53 -6.48
CA ILE A 226 -22.21 2.35 -6.47
C ILE A 226 -21.13 1.82 -5.50
N PHE A 227 -21.50 0.98 -4.54
CA PHE A 227 -20.61 0.40 -3.54
C PHE A 227 -20.08 -1.00 -3.88
N PHE A 228 -20.54 -1.65 -4.95
CA PHE A 228 -20.06 -2.98 -5.34
C PHE A 228 -18.53 -2.98 -5.56
N PRO A 229 -17.76 -3.98 -5.07
CA PRO A 229 -18.17 -5.18 -4.33
C PRO A 229 -18.10 -5.01 -2.79
N CYS A 230 -17.93 -3.80 -2.29
CA CYS A 230 -17.64 -3.54 -0.86
C CYS A 230 -18.85 -3.75 0.06
N ASP A 231 -20.06 -3.66 -0.47
CA ASP A 231 -21.33 -3.95 0.21
C ASP A 231 -21.50 -5.43 0.57
N VAL A 232 -20.93 -6.33 -0.25
CA VAL A 232 -20.96 -7.80 -0.07
C VAL A 232 -19.61 -8.39 0.35
N SER A 233 -18.61 -7.55 0.60
CA SER A 233 -17.25 -7.95 0.94
C SER A 233 -17.15 -8.62 2.33
N PRO A 234 -16.32 -9.66 2.51
CA PRO A 234 -15.96 -10.16 3.85
C PRO A 234 -15.09 -9.17 4.65
N TYR A 235 -14.46 -8.18 3.99
CA TYR A 235 -13.65 -7.13 4.58
C TYR A 235 -14.08 -5.73 4.08
N PRO A 236 -15.29 -5.24 4.41
CA PRO A 236 -15.83 -4.03 3.81
C PRO A 236 -14.93 -2.80 4.01
N ALA A 237 -14.34 -2.62 5.20
CA ALA A 237 -13.45 -1.50 5.48
C ALA A 237 -12.16 -1.50 4.63
N ALA A 238 -11.67 -2.69 4.25
CA ALA A 238 -10.55 -2.83 3.34
C ALA A 238 -10.92 -2.43 1.90
N CYS A 239 -12.12 -2.81 1.46
CA CYS A 239 -12.65 -2.48 0.14
C CYS A 239 -13.01 -0.99 0.00
N PHE A 240 -13.82 -0.48 0.94
CA PHE A 240 -14.28 0.90 0.95
C PHE A 240 -13.15 1.92 1.05
N ARG A 241 -12.01 1.56 1.69
CA ARG A 241 -10.78 2.37 1.70
C ARG A 241 -10.44 2.91 0.31
N TYR A 242 -10.53 2.08 -0.73
CA TYR A 242 -10.22 2.46 -2.10
C TYR A 242 -11.45 2.84 -2.90
N LYS A 243 -12.55 2.09 -2.79
CA LYS A 243 -13.81 2.33 -3.54
C LYS A 243 -14.40 3.72 -3.30
N MET A 244 -14.19 4.31 -2.12
CA MET A 244 -14.81 5.59 -1.80
C MET A 244 -14.22 6.79 -2.59
N VAL A 245 -12.98 6.69 -3.08
CA VAL A 245 -12.37 7.74 -3.93
C VAL A 245 -13.13 7.94 -5.25
N PRO A 246 -13.33 6.91 -6.10
CA PRO A 246 -14.12 7.07 -7.32
C PRO A 246 -15.62 7.29 -7.04
N VAL A 247 -16.18 6.77 -5.95
CA VAL A 247 -17.57 7.09 -5.54
C VAL A 247 -17.73 8.58 -5.25
N LEU A 248 -16.90 9.18 -4.40
CA LEU A 248 -16.95 10.62 -4.14
C LEU A 248 -16.70 11.43 -5.41
N ARG A 249 -15.77 11.01 -6.28
CA ARG A 249 -15.51 11.69 -7.56
C ARG A 249 -16.74 11.70 -8.49
N ARG A 250 -17.50 10.60 -8.54
CA ARG A 250 -18.75 10.50 -9.32
C ARG A 250 -19.85 11.34 -8.70
N GLU A 251 -20.10 11.18 -7.41
CA GLU A 251 -21.24 11.81 -6.74
C GLU A 251 -21.04 13.31 -6.50
N THR A 252 -19.87 13.74 -6.03
CA THR A 252 -19.61 15.16 -5.73
C THR A 252 -19.32 16.00 -6.98
N GLY A 253 -19.12 15.39 -8.16
CA GLY A 253 -18.67 16.08 -9.39
C GLY A 253 -19.53 17.29 -9.78
N ALA A 254 -20.73 17.06 -10.35
CA ALA A 254 -21.66 18.15 -10.69
C ALA A 254 -22.56 18.55 -9.50
N LYS A 255 -22.71 17.67 -8.50
CA LYS A 255 -23.60 17.87 -7.34
C LYS A 255 -22.93 18.67 -6.19
N GLY A 256 -21.60 18.73 -6.16
CA GLY A 256 -20.85 19.34 -5.06
C GLY A 256 -21.25 18.77 -3.69
N LEU A 257 -21.55 19.66 -2.75
CA LEU A 257 -21.96 19.28 -1.40
C LEU A 257 -23.24 18.42 -1.34
N SER A 258 -24.18 18.50 -2.29
CA SER A 258 -25.36 17.62 -2.23
C SER A 258 -25.02 16.16 -2.56
N GLY A 259 -24.03 15.93 -3.44
CA GLY A 259 -23.49 14.59 -3.69
C GLY A 259 -22.74 14.03 -2.48
N LEU A 260 -22.07 14.89 -1.69
CA LEU A 260 -21.43 14.47 -0.44
C LEU A 260 -22.45 13.95 0.58
N HIS A 261 -23.55 14.69 0.77
CA HIS A 261 -24.67 14.26 1.63
C HIS A 261 -25.35 12.99 1.11
N GLU A 262 -25.43 12.80 -0.21
CA GLU A 262 -25.98 11.58 -0.82
C GLU A 262 -25.10 10.36 -0.51
N VAL A 263 -23.77 10.49 -0.58
CA VAL A 263 -22.84 9.42 -0.18
C VAL A 263 -22.94 9.10 1.31
N VAL A 264 -23.00 10.11 2.20
CA VAL A 264 -23.20 9.89 3.65
C VAL A 264 -24.50 9.13 3.91
N LYS A 265 -25.62 9.58 3.32
CA LYS A 265 -26.92 8.91 3.43
C LYS A 265 -26.89 7.47 2.91
N ASN A 266 -26.14 7.20 1.85
CA ASN A 266 -25.97 5.85 1.32
C ASN A 266 -25.12 4.97 2.26
N CYS A 267 -24.10 5.51 2.93
CA CYS A 267 -23.39 4.80 4.01
C CYS A 267 -24.31 4.52 5.22
N GLU A 268 -25.17 5.46 5.61
CA GLU A 268 -26.16 5.29 6.69
C GLU A 268 -27.19 4.19 6.40
N ALA A 269 -27.45 3.89 5.12
CA ALA A 269 -28.38 2.84 4.68
C ALA A 269 -27.77 1.43 4.66
N LEU A 270 -26.46 1.29 4.90
CA LEU A 270 -25.79 0.00 5.10
C LEU A 270 -25.93 -0.45 6.55
N GLU A 271 -25.69 -1.75 6.80
CA GLU A 271 -25.69 -2.33 8.15
C GLU A 271 -24.31 -2.92 8.53
N GLY A 272 -24.07 -3.07 9.83
CA GLY A 272 -22.89 -3.73 10.39
C GLY A 272 -21.55 -3.23 9.84
N PHE A 273 -20.65 -4.17 9.52
CA PHE A 273 -19.32 -3.88 9.00
C PHE A 273 -19.32 -3.14 7.65
N ALA A 274 -20.37 -3.27 6.83
CA ALA A 274 -20.47 -2.53 5.57
C ALA A 274 -20.64 -1.02 5.81
N ARG A 275 -21.49 -0.63 6.77
CA ARG A 275 -21.66 0.77 7.21
C ARG A 275 -20.37 1.36 7.76
N LEU A 276 -19.74 0.66 8.71
CA LEU A 276 -18.47 1.09 9.31
C LEU A 276 -17.37 1.19 8.25
N GLY A 277 -17.29 0.22 7.34
CA GLY A 277 -16.35 0.25 6.22
C GLY A 277 -16.58 1.44 5.29
N CYS A 278 -17.83 1.76 4.97
CA CYS A 278 -18.20 2.92 4.15
C CYS A 278 -17.69 4.23 4.75
N PHE A 279 -17.88 4.44 6.06
CA PHE A 279 -17.37 5.63 6.76
C PHE A 279 -15.84 5.65 6.92
N HIS A 280 -15.20 4.51 7.16
CA HIS A 280 -13.74 4.40 7.11
C HIS A 280 -13.17 4.77 5.74
N GLY A 281 -13.81 4.30 4.66
CA GLY A 281 -13.49 4.70 3.29
C GLY A 281 -13.70 6.20 3.04
N PHE A 282 -14.77 6.77 3.59
CA PHE A 282 -15.07 8.20 3.48
C PHE A 282 -13.98 9.06 4.10
N GLY A 283 -13.48 8.70 5.28
CA GLY A 283 -12.31 9.34 5.90
C GLY A 283 -11.08 9.27 4.99
N ASN A 284 -10.68 8.06 4.55
CA ASN A 284 -9.49 7.87 3.70
C ASN A 284 -9.57 8.66 2.38
N ALA A 285 -10.76 8.75 1.77
CA ALA A 285 -10.96 9.45 0.50
C ALA A 285 -10.90 10.99 0.62
N HIS A 286 -11.01 11.54 1.83
CA HIS A 286 -10.83 12.99 2.09
C HIS A 286 -9.40 13.39 2.44
N LEU A 287 -8.44 12.45 2.52
CA LEU A 287 -7.03 12.71 2.86
C LEU A 287 -6.47 13.96 2.17
N THR A 288 -6.58 14.02 0.84
CA THR A 288 -6.00 15.12 0.04
C THR A 288 -6.65 16.47 0.33
N HIS A 289 -7.97 16.49 0.62
CA HIS A 289 -8.68 17.71 0.99
C HIS A 289 -8.27 18.20 2.40
N VAL A 290 -8.01 17.28 3.33
CA VAL A 290 -7.52 17.61 4.68
C VAL A 290 -6.05 18.04 4.63
N ALA A 291 -5.22 17.37 3.83
CA ALA A 291 -3.82 17.72 3.60
C ALA A 291 -3.65 19.16 3.09
N PHE A 292 -4.46 19.57 2.12
CA PHE A 292 -4.46 20.94 1.59
C PHE A 292 -5.34 21.94 2.38
N GLY A 293 -5.86 21.55 3.55
CA GLY A 293 -6.63 22.45 4.41
C GLY A 293 -7.99 22.91 3.85
N VAL A 294 -8.55 22.19 2.88
CA VAL A 294 -9.89 22.45 2.33
C VAL A 294 -10.99 22.08 3.32
N PHE A 295 -10.75 21.03 4.11
CA PHE A 295 -11.60 20.59 5.23
C PHE A 295 -10.73 20.27 6.44
N SER A 296 -11.26 20.44 7.66
CA SER A 296 -10.68 19.82 8.86
C SER A 296 -11.14 18.37 9.01
N ALA A 297 -10.46 17.58 9.84
CA ALA A 297 -10.93 16.24 10.19
C ALA A 297 -12.30 16.27 10.90
N SER A 298 -12.59 17.34 11.66
CA SER A 298 -13.90 17.54 12.26
C SER A 298 -15.00 17.81 11.23
N ASP A 299 -14.70 18.49 10.12
CA ASP A 299 -15.70 18.71 9.06
C ASP A 299 -16.03 17.40 8.34
N VAL A 300 -15.00 16.58 8.09
CA VAL A 300 -15.12 15.27 7.39
C VAL A 300 -15.82 14.21 8.22
N CYS A 301 -15.62 14.16 9.55
CA CYS A 301 -16.08 13.07 10.41
C CYS A 301 -17.04 13.52 11.53
N SER A 302 -18.01 14.39 11.22
CA SER A 302 -18.99 14.93 12.19
C SER A 302 -20.38 14.27 12.18
N PHE A 303 -20.69 13.39 11.22
CA PHE A 303 -21.99 12.72 11.06
C PHE A 303 -22.05 11.32 11.71
N GLY A 304 -23.23 10.71 11.76
CA GLY A 304 -23.39 9.31 12.16
C GLY A 304 -23.28 9.02 13.66
N SER A 305 -23.16 7.74 14.01
CA SER A 305 -22.97 7.27 15.40
C SER A 305 -21.57 7.61 15.95
N GLU A 306 -21.29 7.26 17.20
CA GLU A 306 -19.91 7.36 17.73
C GLU A 306 -18.93 6.44 16.98
N GLU A 307 -19.39 5.25 16.59
CA GLU A 307 -18.62 4.27 15.82
C GLU A 307 -18.31 4.78 14.40
N ASP A 308 -19.29 5.35 13.69
CA ASP A 308 -19.08 5.94 12.35
C ASP A 308 -17.98 6.99 12.35
N ARG A 309 -17.99 7.87 13.37
CA ARG A 309 -17.01 8.95 13.54
C ARG A 309 -15.64 8.39 13.92
N TYR A 310 -15.60 7.37 14.78
CA TYR A 310 -14.37 6.67 15.13
C TYR A 310 -13.68 6.10 13.88
N VAL A 311 -14.40 5.28 13.10
CA VAL A 311 -13.82 4.60 11.93
C VAL A 311 -13.51 5.58 10.78
N CYS A 312 -14.29 6.66 10.63
CA CYS A 312 -13.99 7.75 9.71
C CYS A 312 -12.66 8.44 10.06
N VAL A 313 -12.45 8.80 11.33
CA VAL A 313 -11.20 9.42 11.77
C VAL A 313 -10.01 8.47 11.59
N GLU A 314 -10.17 7.19 11.92
CA GLU A 314 -9.10 6.19 11.73
C GLU A 314 -8.74 6.02 10.24
N GLY A 315 -9.74 5.89 9.36
CA GLY A 315 -9.53 5.75 7.92
C GLY A 315 -8.87 6.98 7.29
N LEU A 316 -9.19 8.18 7.78
CA LEU A 316 -8.51 9.42 7.38
C LEU A 316 -7.04 9.42 7.84
N ILE A 317 -6.79 9.18 9.13
CA ILE A 317 -5.48 9.48 9.74
C ILE A 317 -4.39 8.47 9.36
N GLU A 318 -4.72 7.19 9.21
CA GLU A 318 -3.73 6.13 8.95
C GLU A 318 -2.86 6.43 7.72
N ARG A 319 -3.51 6.88 6.63
CA ARG A 319 -2.84 7.21 5.37
C ARG A 319 -2.31 8.64 5.38
N LEU A 320 -3.02 9.59 6.00
CA LEU A 320 -2.56 10.98 6.14
C LEU A 320 -1.24 11.06 6.93
N ALA A 321 -1.09 10.26 8.00
CA ALA A 321 0.12 10.26 8.82
C ALA A 321 1.38 9.72 8.10
N LYS A 322 1.23 8.70 7.23
CA LYS A 322 2.35 8.14 6.46
C LYS A 322 2.92 9.14 5.45
N TYR A 323 2.05 9.93 4.81
CA TYR A 323 2.42 10.76 3.66
C TYR A 323 2.47 12.26 3.94
N GLU A 324 1.68 12.77 4.90
CA GLU A 324 1.51 14.19 5.20
C GLU A 324 1.54 14.44 6.72
N PRO A 325 2.67 14.15 7.41
CA PRO A 325 2.74 14.07 8.87
C PRO A 325 2.40 15.39 9.59
N GLU A 326 2.69 16.55 8.99
CA GLU A 326 2.32 17.86 9.54
C GLU A 326 0.80 18.13 9.45
N ALA A 327 0.18 17.78 8.32
CA ALA A 327 -1.26 17.86 8.15
C ALA A 327 -1.99 16.87 9.07
N ALA A 328 -1.42 15.68 9.27
CA ALA A 328 -1.92 14.70 10.24
C ALA A 328 -1.95 15.25 11.68
N GLY A 329 -0.91 15.97 12.10
CA GLY A 329 -0.91 16.67 13.39
C GLY A 329 -2.00 17.74 13.49
N THR A 330 -2.19 18.53 12.43
CA THR A 330 -3.24 19.56 12.34
C THR A 330 -4.65 18.94 12.36
N ALA A 331 -4.84 17.82 11.66
CA ALA A 331 -6.08 17.05 11.64
C ALA A 331 -6.46 16.58 13.06
N CYS A 332 -5.55 15.93 13.79
CA CYS A 332 -5.83 15.49 15.16
C CYS A 332 -6.04 16.64 16.15
N ALA A 333 -5.38 17.79 15.94
CA ALA A 333 -5.60 18.98 16.74
C ALA A 333 -7.02 19.57 16.59
N SER A 334 -7.70 19.33 15.46
CA SER A 334 -9.09 19.77 15.22
C SER A 334 -10.15 18.93 15.97
N LEU A 335 -9.77 17.75 16.49
CA LEU A 335 -10.66 16.81 17.15
C LEU A 335 -10.60 16.94 18.68
N ASN A 336 -11.58 16.34 19.37
CA ASN A 336 -11.67 16.29 20.83
C ASN A 336 -12.06 14.89 21.33
N GLY A 337 -11.93 14.67 22.64
CA GLY A 337 -12.34 13.44 23.32
C GLY A 337 -11.77 12.16 22.68
N THR A 338 -12.62 11.15 22.56
CA THR A 338 -12.30 9.85 21.94
C THR A 338 -11.81 9.98 20.50
N LEU A 339 -12.38 10.91 19.70
CA LEU A 339 -11.99 11.11 18.30
C LEU A 339 -10.55 11.65 18.20
N ARG A 340 -10.13 12.50 19.14
CA ARG A 340 -8.72 12.91 19.20
C ARG A 340 -7.80 11.76 19.60
N ALA A 341 -8.23 10.90 20.54
CA ALA A 341 -7.43 9.78 21.00
C ALA A 341 -7.13 8.78 19.85
N VAL A 342 -8.15 8.33 19.11
CA VAL A 342 -7.96 7.44 17.95
C VAL A 342 -7.14 8.11 16.84
N CYS A 343 -7.30 9.42 16.63
CA CYS A 343 -6.49 10.16 15.67
C CYS A 343 -4.99 10.14 16.04
N GLU A 344 -4.64 10.52 17.26
CA GLU A 344 -3.23 10.55 17.70
C GLU A 344 -2.62 9.14 17.73
N GLU A 345 -3.40 8.10 18.05
CA GLU A 345 -2.97 6.70 18.01
C GLU A 345 -2.67 6.24 16.57
N GLY A 346 -3.60 6.48 15.62
CA GLY A 346 -3.40 6.19 14.20
C GLY A 346 -2.25 7.00 13.59
N ARG A 347 -2.05 8.25 14.04
CA ARG A 347 -0.91 9.10 13.65
C ARG A 347 0.43 8.57 14.15
N ALA A 348 0.47 7.97 15.34
CA ALA A 348 1.69 7.36 15.88
C ALA A 348 2.03 6.03 15.20
N GLY A 349 1.03 5.18 14.93
CA GLY A 349 1.25 3.87 14.32
C GLY A 349 1.47 3.89 12.79
N ASN A 350 0.91 4.89 12.11
CA ASN A 350 0.69 4.92 10.65
C ASN A 350 -0.21 3.77 10.15
N MET A 351 -0.52 3.77 8.86
CA MET A 351 -1.20 2.66 8.19
C MET A 351 -0.49 1.31 8.34
N TYR A 352 -1.27 0.23 8.22
CA TYR A 352 -0.83 -1.17 8.21
C TYR A 352 -0.19 -1.68 9.51
N ARG A 353 -0.48 -1.01 10.64
CA ARG A 353 -0.08 -1.45 11.97
C ARG A 353 -0.86 -2.71 12.41
N LEU A 354 -0.16 -3.76 12.85
CA LEU A 354 -0.76 -5.03 13.29
C LEU A 354 -1.30 -4.97 14.73
N ASP A 355 -0.92 -3.95 15.50
CA ASP A 355 -1.15 -3.87 16.94
C ASP A 355 -2.49 -3.23 17.32
N LYS A 356 -3.21 -2.65 16.34
CA LYS A 356 -4.50 -1.98 16.53
C LYS A 356 -5.65 -2.92 16.87
N ASP A 357 -6.76 -2.33 17.31
CA ASP A 357 -8.03 -3.05 17.46
C ASP A 357 -8.74 -3.20 16.11
N PHE A 358 -9.09 -4.44 15.74
CA PHE A 358 -9.82 -4.76 14.52
C PHE A 358 -11.32 -5.04 14.77
N THR A 359 -11.83 -4.75 15.97
CA THR A 359 -13.25 -4.95 16.35
C THR A 359 -14.24 -4.33 15.35
N TYR A 360 -13.87 -3.23 14.69
CA TYR A 360 -14.71 -2.54 13.69
C TYR A 360 -14.44 -2.96 12.23
N TYR A 361 -13.49 -3.87 12.00
CA TYR A 361 -12.95 -4.17 10.66
C TYR A 361 -12.98 -5.64 10.25
N ILE A 362 -12.91 -6.55 11.24
CA ILE A 362 -12.80 -7.99 11.02
C ILE A 362 -13.94 -8.68 11.80
N PRO A 363 -14.88 -9.35 11.11
CA PRO A 363 -15.83 -10.25 11.77
C PRO A 363 -15.09 -11.31 12.59
N GLU A 364 -15.60 -11.63 13.78
CA GLU A 364 -15.00 -12.59 14.73
C GLU A 364 -13.62 -12.19 15.30
N TRP A 365 -13.24 -10.91 15.21
CA TRP A 365 -12.05 -10.42 15.90
C TRP A 365 -12.14 -10.61 17.42
N SER A 366 -11.02 -11.05 18.00
CA SER A 366 -10.80 -11.16 19.43
C SER A 366 -9.35 -10.76 19.73
N PRO A 367 -9.08 -9.90 20.73
CA PRO A 367 -7.72 -9.59 21.16
C PRO A 367 -6.88 -10.80 21.56
N VAL A 368 -7.53 -11.94 21.86
CA VAL A 368 -6.90 -13.21 22.24
C VAL A 368 -6.38 -13.98 21.01
N ASN A 369 -6.86 -13.68 19.79
CA ASN A 369 -6.44 -14.35 18.56
C ASN A 369 -5.08 -13.86 18.01
N ARG A 370 -4.41 -12.92 18.70
CA ARG A 370 -3.03 -12.53 18.35
C ARG A 370 -2.09 -13.68 18.72
N SER A 371 -1.54 -14.35 17.71
CA SER A 371 -0.56 -15.42 17.92
C SER A 371 0.66 -14.85 18.66
N SER A 372 1.05 -15.45 19.78
CA SER A 372 2.19 -14.96 20.59
C SER A 372 3.57 -15.24 19.97
N GLU A 373 3.59 -15.87 18.79
CA GLU A 373 4.79 -16.22 18.03
C GLU A 373 5.17 -15.17 16.97
N THR A 374 4.26 -14.27 16.57
CA THR A 374 4.52 -13.23 15.54
C THR A 374 5.21 -11.96 16.07
N LEU A 375 5.67 -11.97 17.33
CA LEU A 375 6.36 -10.86 18.01
C LEU A 375 7.81 -11.21 18.44
N LYS A 376 8.45 -12.19 17.80
CA LYS A 376 9.84 -12.62 18.09
C LYS A 376 10.77 -12.38 16.92
#